data_AF-A0A7S3ISR2-F1
#
_entry.id   AF-A0A7S3ISR2-F1
#
_cell.length_a   1.000
_cell.length_b   1.000
_cell.length_c   1.000
_cell.angle_alpha   90.00
_cell.angle_beta   90.00
_cell.angle_gamma   90.00
#
_symmetry.space_group_name_H-M   'P 1'
#
loop_
_entity.id
_entity.type
_entity.pdbx_description
1 polymer ?
#
loop_
_entity_poly.entity_id
_entity_poly.type
_entity_poly.pdbx_seq_one_letter_code
_entity_poly.pdbx_strand_id
1 'polypeptide(L)'
;FKIIERHTMESPVTNKEFDNWSTLGSTVFTKNRIVLMPEVGGKSGAMYGKYFTEYSEKDEWIVDLKIRIGNEDKTAKGGNGVGLFYLKNINGEDFGQGQFGYSKQYNGLAVLLNTVLQKEEDGKPKNYIQAFTNDGSKNVNFMKIKNEKNCREQIRNLPGDQPFHLRVEYKNPQISIFYYDYDIQ
;
A
#
# COMPACT_ATOMS: atom_id res chain seq x y z
N PHE A 1 3.29 20.65 -5.31
CA PHE A 1 3.61 19.94 -4.06
C PHE A 1 5.12 19.93 -3.86
N LYS A 2 5.60 20.15 -2.64
CA LYS A 2 7.04 20.08 -2.29
C LYS A 2 7.33 18.68 -1.75
N ILE A 3 8.45 18.06 -2.15
CA ILE A 3 8.89 16.78 -1.60
C ILE A 3 9.24 16.97 -0.12
N ILE A 4 8.82 16.01 0.71
CA ILE A 4 9.08 16.06 2.15
C ILE A 4 10.01 14.92 2.49
N GLU A 5 11.29 15.28 2.53
CA GLU A 5 12.40 14.36 2.67
C GLU A 5 12.25 13.34 3.81
N ARG A 6 11.64 13.74 4.94
CA ARG A 6 11.41 12.83 6.08
C ARG A 6 10.28 11.81 5.89
N HIS A 7 9.48 11.96 4.85
CA HIS A 7 8.40 11.03 4.47
C HIS A 7 8.64 10.42 3.09
N THR A 8 9.84 10.61 2.52
CA THR A 8 10.26 9.96 1.28
C THR A 8 11.00 8.68 1.63
N MET A 9 10.80 7.64 0.82
CA MET A 9 11.58 6.41 0.86
C MET A 9 11.89 5.98 -0.58
N GLU A 10 13.15 6.07 -0.97
CA GLU A 10 13.60 5.71 -2.31
C GLU A 10 14.89 4.89 -2.24
N SER A 11 15.12 4.09 -3.28
CA SER A 11 16.39 3.41 -3.47
C SER A 11 17.30 4.22 -4.40
N PRO A 12 18.62 4.32 -4.14
CA PRO A 12 19.34 3.57 -3.11
C PRO A 12 19.11 4.10 -1.69
N VAL A 13 18.82 3.19 -0.76
CA VAL A 13 18.55 3.50 0.65
C VAL A 13 19.85 3.97 1.32
N THR A 14 19.81 5.15 1.92
CA THR A 14 20.92 5.76 2.67
C THR A 14 20.59 5.79 4.16
N ASN A 15 21.53 6.27 4.99
CA ASN A 15 21.31 6.42 6.44
C ASN A 15 20.09 7.29 6.76
N LYS A 16 19.80 8.28 5.91
CA LYS A 16 18.65 9.17 6.08
C LYS A 16 17.32 8.41 6.05
N GLU A 17 17.16 7.46 5.15
CA GLU A 17 15.96 6.64 5.06
C GLU A 17 15.82 5.74 6.30
N PHE A 18 16.94 5.18 6.81
CA PHE A 18 16.95 4.41 8.06
C PHE A 18 16.62 5.26 9.29
N ASP A 19 17.01 6.54 9.29
CA ASP A 19 16.67 7.47 10.38
C ASP A 19 15.18 7.82 10.37
N ASN A 20 14.57 7.93 9.18
CA ASN A 20 13.18 8.36 9.03
C ASN A 20 12.13 7.23 9.06
N TRP A 21 12.52 5.99 8.76
CA TRP A 21 11.59 4.86 8.64
C TRP A 21 11.96 3.69 9.55
N SER A 22 10.94 3.00 10.03
CA SER A 22 11.06 1.77 10.80
C SER A 22 10.49 0.59 10.02
N THR A 23 11.04 -0.59 10.27
CA THR A 23 10.58 -1.88 9.69
C THR A 23 10.07 -2.80 10.78
N LEU A 24 9.06 -3.62 10.45
CA LEU A 24 8.51 -4.64 11.33
C LEU A 24 8.29 -5.96 10.56
N GLY A 25 8.33 -7.06 11.31
CA GLY A 25 8.07 -8.39 10.78
C GLY A 25 9.12 -8.83 9.75
N SER A 26 8.67 -9.20 8.56
CA SER A 26 9.53 -9.72 7.49
C SER A 26 10.15 -8.64 6.59
N THR A 27 9.89 -7.36 6.89
CA THR A 27 10.40 -6.27 6.06
C THR A 27 11.91 -6.14 6.19
N VAL A 28 12.60 -6.08 5.05
CA VAL A 28 14.05 -5.88 4.99
C VAL A 28 14.38 -4.72 4.05
N PHE A 29 15.21 -3.79 4.54
CA PHE A 29 15.84 -2.77 3.72
C PHE A 29 17.20 -3.27 3.25
N THR A 30 17.43 -3.18 1.95
CA THR A 30 18.76 -3.33 1.36
C THR A 30 19.12 -2.02 0.68
N LYS A 31 20.39 -1.84 0.33
CA LYS A 31 20.84 -0.63 -0.36
C LYS A 31 20.03 -0.34 -1.63
N ASN A 32 19.59 -1.36 -2.38
CA ASN A 32 19.01 -1.16 -3.72
C ASN A 32 17.51 -1.47 -3.79
N ARG A 33 16.92 -2.02 -2.74
CA ARG A 33 15.52 -2.42 -2.71
C ARG A 33 14.99 -2.57 -1.30
N ILE A 34 13.69 -2.41 -1.18
CA ILE A 34 12.92 -2.68 0.03
C ILE A 34 12.05 -3.89 -0.26
N VAL A 35 12.16 -4.91 0.60
CA VAL A 35 11.31 -6.10 0.52
C VAL A 35 10.38 -6.06 1.72
N LEU A 36 9.10 -5.77 1.50
CA LEU A 36 8.10 -5.81 2.57
C LEU A 36 7.82 -7.25 3.00
N MET A 37 7.71 -8.16 2.04
CA MET A 37 7.31 -9.54 2.28
C MET A 37 7.89 -10.46 1.20
N PRO A 38 8.75 -11.43 1.55
CA PRO A 38 9.19 -12.45 0.61
C PRO A 38 8.07 -13.45 0.32
N GLU A 39 8.24 -14.29 -0.70
CA GLU A 39 7.28 -15.34 -1.09
C GLU A 39 7.27 -16.51 -0.08
N VAL A 40 6.87 -16.23 1.16
CA VAL A 40 6.76 -17.20 2.26
C VAL A 40 5.39 -17.08 2.93
N GLY A 41 4.77 -18.23 3.22
CA GLY A 41 3.44 -18.27 3.84
C GLY A 41 3.45 -17.85 5.30
N GLY A 42 2.33 -17.27 5.76
CA GLY A 42 2.05 -17.07 7.19
C GLY A 42 2.90 -16.01 7.89
N LYS A 43 3.53 -15.10 7.16
CA LYS A 43 4.23 -13.94 7.73
C LYS A 43 3.56 -12.63 7.31
N SER A 44 3.97 -11.56 7.96
CA SER A 44 3.64 -10.18 7.58
C SER A 44 4.88 -9.32 7.69
N GLY A 45 4.94 -8.27 6.89
CA GLY A 45 5.92 -7.20 7.05
C GLY A 45 5.22 -5.86 6.91
N ALA A 46 5.77 -4.87 7.62
CA ALA A 46 5.34 -3.49 7.50
C ALA A 46 6.56 -2.57 7.55
N MET A 47 6.38 -1.36 7.03
CA MET A 47 7.26 -0.24 7.30
C MET A 47 6.41 1.00 7.57
N TYR A 48 6.92 1.91 8.38
CA TYR A 48 6.20 3.13 8.75
C TYR A 48 7.19 4.27 9.02
N GLY A 49 6.75 5.50 8.76
CA GLY A 49 7.52 6.70 9.08
C GLY A 49 7.57 6.91 10.59
N LYS A 50 8.74 7.26 11.13
CA LYS A 50 8.93 7.54 12.57
C LYS A 50 8.34 8.88 13.00
N TYR A 51 8.09 9.76 12.03
CA TYR A 51 7.56 11.10 12.24
C TYR A 51 6.16 11.18 11.63
N PHE A 52 5.24 11.83 12.33
CA PHE A 52 3.96 12.23 11.77
C PHE A 52 4.14 13.46 10.86
N THR A 53 3.24 13.63 9.90
CA THR A 53 3.16 14.85 9.10
C THR A 53 2.74 16.01 10.00
N GLU A 54 3.29 17.21 9.75
CA GLU A 54 2.83 18.45 10.43
C GLU A 54 1.58 19.04 9.76
N TYR A 55 1.08 18.38 8.72
CA TYR A 55 -0.05 18.85 7.95
C TYR A 55 -1.37 18.62 8.66
N SER A 56 -2.19 19.64 8.61
CA SER A 56 -3.56 19.64 9.08
C SER A 56 -4.51 19.09 8.02
N GLU A 57 -5.76 18.90 8.40
CA GLU A 57 -6.86 18.51 7.48
C GLU A 57 -7.10 19.53 6.35
N LYS A 58 -6.47 20.71 6.41
CA LYS A 58 -6.58 21.75 5.37
C LYS A 58 -5.49 21.66 4.32
N ASP A 59 -4.46 20.86 4.56
CA ASP A 59 -3.29 20.78 3.70
C ASP A 59 -3.46 19.67 2.68
N GLU A 60 -3.19 20.00 1.43
CA GLU A 60 -3.22 19.05 0.32
C GLU A 60 -1.91 18.26 0.28
N TRP A 61 -1.99 16.97 -0.02
CA TRP A 61 -0.81 16.12 -0.13
C TRP A 61 -0.95 15.10 -1.25
N ILE A 62 0.21 14.64 -1.72
CA ILE A 62 0.32 13.57 -2.71
C ILE A 62 1.29 12.53 -2.17
N VAL A 63 0.92 11.26 -2.31
CA VAL A 63 1.80 10.12 -2.09
C VAL A 63 1.89 9.32 -3.38
N ASP A 64 3.11 9.08 -3.84
CA ASP A 64 3.42 8.17 -4.94
C ASP A 64 4.02 6.88 -4.38
N LEU A 65 3.47 5.74 -4.78
CA LEU A 65 3.94 4.41 -4.42
C LEU A 65 4.33 3.64 -5.68
N LYS A 66 5.59 3.20 -5.71
CA LYS A 66 6.13 2.31 -6.74
C LYS A 66 6.41 0.94 -6.12
N ILE A 67 5.70 -0.09 -6.56
CA ILE A 67 5.76 -1.40 -5.90
C ILE A 67 5.70 -2.56 -6.90
N ARG A 68 6.41 -3.65 -6.60
CA ARG A 68 6.29 -4.90 -7.35
C ARG A 68 5.56 -5.92 -6.48
N ILE A 69 4.52 -6.54 -7.04
CA ILE A 69 3.77 -7.62 -6.40
C ILE A 69 3.79 -8.80 -7.36
N GLY A 70 4.15 -9.99 -6.86
CA GLY A 70 4.23 -11.16 -7.72
C GLY A 70 4.85 -12.36 -7.03
N ASN A 71 4.97 -13.43 -7.81
CA ASN A 71 5.62 -14.68 -7.43
C ASN A 71 6.52 -15.18 -8.57
N GLU A 72 7.39 -16.13 -8.24
CA GLU A 72 8.30 -16.75 -9.21
C GLU A 72 7.54 -17.48 -10.32
N ASP A 73 6.51 -18.25 -9.96
CA ASP A 73 5.70 -19.07 -10.88
C ASP A 73 4.78 -18.26 -11.81
N LYS A 74 4.71 -16.94 -11.66
CA LYS A 74 3.81 -16.02 -12.39
C LYS A 74 2.32 -16.41 -12.36
N THR A 75 1.88 -17.06 -11.28
CA THR A 75 0.48 -17.48 -11.12
C THR A 75 -0.35 -16.48 -10.32
N ALA A 76 -1.67 -16.64 -10.35
CA ALA A 76 -2.59 -15.91 -9.46
C ALA A 76 -2.59 -16.41 -8.00
N LYS A 77 -1.76 -17.41 -7.65
CA LYS A 77 -1.71 -17.94 -6.27
C LYS A 77 -0.94 -17.00 -5.34
N GLY A 78 -1.35 -16.93 -4.08
CA GLY A 78 -0.69 -16.09 -3.08
C GLY A 78 -1.47 -14.81 -2.77
N GLY A 79 -1.15 -14.23 -1.62
CA GLY A 79 -1.85 -13.08 -1.05
C GLY A 79 -1.21 -12.66 0.28
N ASN A 80 -1.76 -11.68 1.00
CA ASN A 80 -3.05 -11.02 0.73
C ASN A 80 -2.94 -9.82 -0.23
N GLY A 81 -1.76 -9.21 -0.35
CA GLY A 81 -1.50 -8.00 -1.11
C GLY A 81 -0.81 -6.96 -0.23
N VAL A 82 -1.01 -5.67 -0.51
CA VAL A 82 -0.34 -4.58 0.20
C VAL A 82 -1.35 -3.52 0.65
N GLY A 83 -1.15 -2.96 1.85
CA GLY A 83 -1.92 -1.83 2.37
C GLY A 83 -1.02 -0.61 2.55
N LEU A 84 -1.48 0.54 2.05
CA LEU A 84 -0.93 1.86 2.33
C LEU A 84 -1.84 2.56 3.34
N PHE A 85 -1.30 2.93 4.49
CA PHE A 85 -2.07 3.54 5.57
C PHE A 85 -1.60 4.97 5.84
N TYR A 86 -2.54 5.91 5.93
CA TYR A 86 -2.32 7.27 6.44
C TYR A 86 -3.14 7.42 7.72
N LEU A 87 -2.46 7.34 8.86
CA LEU A 87 -3.09 7.18 10.18
C LEU A 87 -2.92 8.42 11.04
N LYS A 88 -3.95 8.73 11.82
CA LYS A 88 -3.90 9.76 12.86
C LYS A 88 -2.96 9.36 14.01
N ASN A 89 -2.97 8.09 14.37
CA ASN A 89 -2.13 7.51 15.41
C ASN A 89 -1.64 6.13 14.96
N ILE A 90 -0.46 5.71 15.44
CA ILE A 90 0.11 4.39 15.20
C ILE A 90 0.20 3.66 16.54
N ASN A 91 -0.32 2.43 16.59
CA ASN A 91 -0.11 1.51 17.71
C ASN A 91 0.77 0.35 17.23
N GLY A 92 1.89 0.12 17.93
CA GLY A 92 2.82 -0.96 17.61
C GLY A 92 2.16 -2.35 17.63
N GLU A 93 1.15 -2.54 18.47
CA GLU A 93 0.44 -3.81 18.60
C GLU A 93 -0.44 -4.14 17.40
N ASP A 94 -0.89 -3.14 16.64
CA ASP A 94 -1.80 -3.32 15.49
C ASP A 94 -1.11 -3.94 14.27
N PHE A 95 0.23 -3.86 14.20
CA PHE A 95 0.99 -4.39 13.07
C PHE A 95 0.87 -5.91 12.99
N GLY A 96 0.59 -6.42 11.80
CA GLY A 96 0.47 -7.85 11.54
C GLY A 96 -0.81 -8.51 12.06
N GLN A 97 -1.67 -7.81 12.82
CA GLN A 97 -2.92 -8.38 13.33
C GLN A 97 -4.01 -8.55 12.27
N GLY A 98 -4.01 -7.69 11.24
CA GLY A 98 -5.01 -7.69 10.17
C GLY A 98 -4.49 -8.17 8.83
N GLN A 99 -5.40 -8.24 7.86
CA GLN A 99 -5.03 -8.42 6.46
C GLN A 99 -4.27 -7.17 5.99
N PHE A 100 -3.27 -7.33 5.13
CA PHE A 100 -2.48 -6.23 4.58
C PHE A 100 -1.55 -5.51 5.57
N GLY A 101 -1.22 -6.14 6.71
CA GLY A 101 -0.11 -5.74 7.57
C GLY A 101 -0.46 -4.80 8.73
N TYR A 102 -1.71 -4.37 8.86
CA TYR A 102 -2.18 -3.52 9.97
C TYR A 102 -3.61 -3.90 10.42
N SER A 103 -4.01 -3.47 11.61
CA SER A 103 -5.34 -3.72 12.18
C SER A 103 -6.49 -3.22 11.28
N LYS A 104 -7.63 -3.90 11.36
CA LYS A 104 -8.90 -3.50 10.71
C LYS A 104 -9.61 -2.37 11.45
N GLN A 105 -9.21 -2.09 12.69
CA GLN A 105 -9.70 -0.99 13.51
C GLN A 105 -8.58 0.06 13.58
N TYR A 106 -8.74 1.15 12.83
CA TYR A 106 -7.73 2.19 12.69
C TYR A 106 -8.40 3.55 12.51
N ASN A 107 -7.69 4.64 12.79
CA ASN A 107 -8.18 5.99 12.58
C ASN A 107 -7.40 6.66 11.44
N GLY A 108 -8.04 6.81 10.28
CA GLY A 108 -7.43 7.38 9.09
C GLY A 108 -7.91 6.75 7.78
N LEU A 109 -7.00 6.69 6.80
CA LEU A 109 -7.22 6.14 5.47
C LEU A 109 -6.39 4.86 5.28
N ALA A 110 -6.99 3.84 4.66
CA ALA A 110 -6.30 2.69 4.10
C ALA A 110 -6.57 2.59 2.59
N VAL A 111 -5.53 2.42 1.80
CA VAL A 111 -5.60 2.08 0.37
C VAL A 111 -5.00 0.70 0.18
N LEU A 112 -5.79 -0.24 -0.34
CA LEU A 112 -5.44 -1.65 -0.42
C LEU A 112 -5.28 -2.07 -1.88
N LEU A 113 -4.12 -2.65 -2.16
CA LEU A 113 -3.83 -3.40 -3.37
C LEU A 113 -4.15 -4.88 -3.10
N ASN A 114 -5.40 -5.27 -3.33
CA ASN A 114 -5.96 -6.55 -2.89
C ASN A 114 -5.74 -7.65 -3.94
N THR A 115 -4.80 -8.55 -3.67
CA THR A 115 -4.48 -9.67 -4.57
C THR A 115 -5.34 -10.92 -4.36
N VAL A 116 -6.13 -10.98 -3.28
CA VAL A 116 -7.05 -12.10 -2.99
C VAL A 116 -8.35 -11.93 -3.77
N LEU A 117 -8.86 -10.70 -3.83
CA LEU A 117 -10.01 -10.38 -4.64
C LEU A 117 -9.56 -10.14 -6.08
N GLN A 118 -10.12 -10.90 -7.00
CA GLN A 118 -9.84 -10.76 -8.41
C GLN A 118 -11.07 -11.05 -9.25
N LYS A 119 -11.12 -10.45 -10.44
CA LYS A 119 -12.09 -10.75 -11.47
C LYS A 119 -11.39 -10.75 -12.82
N GLU A 120 -11.74 -11.71 -13.66
CA GLU A 120 -11.27 -11.75 -15.03
C GLU A 120 -11.99 -10.67 -15.85
N GLU A 121 -11.22 -9.84 -16.54
CA GLU A 121 -11.70 -8.82 -17.47
C GLU A 121 -10.74 -8.80 -18.67
N ASP A 122 -11.29 -8.81 -19.88
CA ASP A 122 -10.52 -8.84 -21.13
C ASP A 122 -9.49 -9.99 -21.20
N GLY A 123 -9.83 -11.15 -20.62
CA GLY A 123 -8.97 -12.33 -20.55
C GLY A 123 -7.77 -12.20 -19.59
N LYS A 124 -7.69 -11.11 -18.80
CA LYS A 124 -6.64 -10.89 -17.81
C LYS A 124 -7.23 -10.89 -16.38
N PRO A 125 -6.55 -11.48 -15.39
CA PRO A 125 -6.95 -11.35 -14.00
C PRO A 125 -6.68 -9.92 -13.49
N LYS A 126 -7.73 -9.19 -13.14
CA LYS A 126 -7.63 -7.87 -12.50
C LYS A 126 -7.92 -7.97 -11.01
N ASN A 127 -7.09 -7.31 -10.21
CA ASN A 127 -7.16 -7.26 -8.75
C ASN A 127 -7.87 -5.99 -8.29
N TYR A 128 -8.48 -6.04 -7.11
CA TYR A 128 -9.20 -4.88 -6.57
C TYR A 128 -8.23 -3.89 -5.93
N ILE A 129 -8.40 -2.61 -6.26
CA ILE A 129 -7.80 -1.48 -5.55
C ILE A 129 -8.94 -0.80 -4.79
N GLN A 130 -8.78 -0.73 -3.47
CA GLN A 130 -9.87 -0.32 -2.57
C GLN A 130 -9.39 0.74 -1.61
N ALA A 131 -10.26 1.65 -1.21
CA ALA A 131 -9.95 2.68 -0.24
C ALA A 131 -11.02 2.75 0.85
N PHE A 132 -10.57 2.83 2.10
CA PHE A 132 -11.43 2.82 3.27
C PHE A 132 -11.00 3.88 4.26
N THR A 133 -11.95 4.70 4.70
CA THR A 133 -11.76 5.56 5.87
C THR A 133 -12.33 4.87 7.10
N ASN A 134 -11.72 5.12 8.25
CA ASN A 134 -12.18 4.62 9.54
C ASN A 134 -11.85 5.62 10.65
N ASP A 135 -12.71 5.72 11.65
CA ASP A 135 -12.51 6.58 12.82
C ASP A 135 -11.90 5.84 14.02
N GLY A 136 -11.71 4.53 13.89
CA GLY A 136 -11.17 3.63 14.91
C GLY A 136 -12.24 3.03 15.82
N SER A 137 -13.53 3.27 15.58
CA SER A 137 -14.62 2.75 16.41
C SER A 137 -14.97 1.28 16.11
N LYS A 138 -14.75 0.83 14.88
CA LYS A 138 -15.15 -0.51 14.42
C LYS A 138 -14.15 -1.11 13.43
N ASN A 139 -14.23 -2.42 13.27
CA ASN A 139 -13.49 -3.15 12.24
C ASN A 139 -14.05 -2.84 10.84
N VAL A 140 -13.16 -2.50 9.91
CA VAL A 140 -13.47 -2.41 8.48
C VAL A 140 -13.41 -3.81 7.85
N ASN A 141 -14.39 -4.14 7.00
CA ASN A 141 -14.34 -5.34 6.19
C ASN A 141 -13.63 -5.08 4.86
N PHE A 142 -12.31 -5.29 4.82
CA PHE A 142 -11.49 -5.14 3.62
C PHE A 142 -11.86 -6.08 2.46
N MET A 143 -12.68 -7.10 2.70
CA MET A 143 -13.15 -8.02 1.64
C MET A 143 -14.50 -7.59 1.05
N LYS A 144 -15.07 -6.48 1.52
CA LYS A 144 -16.35 -5.96 1.01
C LYS A 144 -16.11 -5.25 -0.34
N ILE A 145 -16.81 -5.72 -1.37
CA ILE A 145 -16.79 -5.13 -2.72
C ILE A 145 -18.06 -4.32 -2.99
N LYS A 146 -19.21 -4.85 -2.58
CA LYS A 146 -20.52 -4.29 -2.93
C LYS A 146 -20.72 -2.94 -2.25
N ASN A 147 -21.11 -1.94 -3.03
CA ASN A 147 -21.35 -0.56 -2.62
C ASN A 147 -20.10 0.17 -2.09
N GLU A 148 -18.90 -0.35 -2.37
CA GLU A 148 -17.64 0.31 -2.06
C GLU A 148 -17.05 0.96 -3.32
N LYS A 149 -16.31 2.06 -3.14
CA LYS A 149 -15.60 2.73 -4.23
C LYS A 149 -14.30 2.00 -4.51
N ASN A 150 -14.33 1.11 -5.49
CA ASN A 150 -13.17 0.30 -5.89
C ASN A 150 -12.91 0.48 -7.38
N CYS A 151 -11.65 0.32 -7.79
CA CYS A 151 -11.29 0.05 -9.18
C CYS A 151 -10.60 -1.31 -9.28
N ARG A 152 -10.34 -1.76 -10.51
CA ARG A 152 -9.71 -3.06 -10.78
C ARG A 152 -8.62 -2.89 -11.81
N GLU A 153 -7.45 -3.43 -11.50
CA GLU A 153 -6.35 -3.45 -12.45
C GLU A 153 -5.45 -4.68 -12.23
N GLN A 154 -4.71 -5.08 -13.27
CA GLN A 154 -3.60 -6.00 -13.10
C GLN A 154 -2.49 -5.30 -12.30
N ILE A 155 -2.26 -5.74 -11.06
CA ILE A 155 -1.21 -5.17 -10.16
C ILE A 155 -0.08 -6.17 -9.86
N ARG A 156 -0.30 -7.44 -10.20
CA ARG A 156 0.59 -8.55 -9.87
C ARG A 156 1.20 -9.14 -11.14
N ASN A 157 2.42 -9.65 -11.02
CA ASN A 157 3.15 -10.33 -12.11
C ASN A 157 3.13 -9.50 -13.40
N LEU A 158 3.39 -8.19 -13.29
CA LEU A 158 3.40 -7.32 -14.46
C LEU A 158 4.50 -7.73 -15.45
N PRO A 159 4.26 -7.57 -16.76
CA PRO A 159 5.24 -7.90 -17.81
C PRO A 159 6.61 -7.29 -17.57
N GLY A 160 7.68 -8.02 -17.89
CA GLY A 160 9.04 -7.55 -17.68
C GLY A 160 9.36 -7.24 -16.23
N ASP A 161 8.55 -7.75 -15.29
CA ASP A 161 8.76 -7.55 -13.87
C ASP A 161 8.72 -6.05 -13.48
N GLN A 162 7.94 -5.26 -14.23
CA GLN A 162 7.79 -3.84 -13.99
C GLN A 162 7.04 -3.54 -12.69
N PRO A 163 7.34 -2.43 -12.01
CA PRO A 163 6.61 -1.99 -10.84
C PRO A 163 5.25 -1.41 -11.21
N PHE A 164 4.25 -1.68 -10.38
CA PHE A 164 2.99 -0.97 -10.38
C PHE A 164 3.17 0.41 -9.73
N HIS A 165 2.61 1.45 -10.35
CA HIS A 165 2.66 2.81 -9.83
C HIS A 165 1.26 3.25 -9.40
N LEU A 166 1.14 3.65 -8.13
CA LEU A 166 -0.07 4.16 -7.52
C LEU A 166 0.18 5.59 -7.04
N ARG A 167 -0.75 6.49 -7.29
CA ARG A 167 -0.79 7.82 -6.71
C ARG A 167 -2.03 7.99 -5.85
N VAL A 168 -1.86 8.51 -4.65
CA VAL A 168 -2.95 8.94 -3.77
C VAL A 168 -2.85 10.45 -3.58
N GLU A 169 -3.87 11.18 -3.99
CA GLU A 169 -3.96 12.63 -3.81
C GLU A 169 -5.07 12.96 -2.82
N TYR A 170 -4.77 13.81 -1.83
CA TYR A 170 -5.76 14.45 -0.99
C TYR A 170 -5.84 15.93 -1.34
N LYS A 171 -7.03 16.36 -1.77
CA LYS A 171 -7.41 17.74 -2.05
C LYS A 171 -8.74 17.99 -1.35
N ASN A 172 -8.69 18.60 -0.18
CA ASN A 172 -9.82 18.68 0.75
C ASN A 172 -11.16 19.03 0.05
N PRO A 173 -12.24 18.23 0.21
CA PRO A 173 -12.38 16.99 1.00
C PRO A 173 -12.18 15.69 0.20
N GLN A 174 -11.63 15.77 -1.01
CA GLN A 174 -11.55 14.67 -1.95
C GLN A 174 -10.25 13.88 -1.82
N ILE A 175 -10.38 12.55 -1.77
CA ILE A 175 -9.28 11.60 -2.00
C ILE A 175 -9.45 11.02 -3.40
N SER A 176 -8.38 11.10 -4.21
CA SER A 176 -8.34 10.52 -5.54
C SER A 176 -7.20 9.52 -5.62
N ILE A 177 -7.46 8.38 -6.25
CA ILE A 177 -6.49 7.30 -6.44
C ILE A 177 -6.31 7.10 -7.92
N PHE A 178 -5.07 7.24 -8.38
CA PHE A 178 -4.67 7.04 -9.76
C PHE A 178 -3.68 5.89 -9.82
N TYR A 179 -3.68 5.18 -10.93
CA TYR A 179 -2.62 4.24 -11.25
C TYR A 179 -2.17 4.48 -12.68
N TYR A 180 -0.93 4.09 -12.96
CA TYR A 180 -0.37 4.21 -14.30
C TYR A 180 -0.55 2.89 -15.02
N ASP A 181 -1.17 2.94 -16.19
CA ASP A 181 -1.26 1.81 -17.10
C ASP A 181 -0.05 1.82 -18.04
N TYR A 182 0.68 0.71 -18.07
CA TYR A 182 1.84 0.53 -18.94
C TYR A 182 1.45 -0.01 -20.32
N ASP A 183 0.21 -0.48 -20.50
CA ASP A 183 -0.28 -1.03 -21.76
C ASP A 183 -0.66 0.08 -22.79
N ILE A 184 -0.48 1.37 -22.46
CA ILE A 184 -0.76 2.53 -23.32
C ILE A 184 0.54 3.21 -23.83
N GLN A 185 1.52 2.42 -24.29
CA GLN A 185 2.66 2.93 -25.07
C GLN A 185 2.59 2.51 -26.53
#